data_AF-A0A2E0MWG0-F1
#
_entry.id   AF-A0A2E0MWG0-F1
#
_cell.length_a   1.000
_cell.length_b   1.000
_cell.length_c   1.000
_cell.angle_alpha   90.00
_cell.angle_beta   90.00
_cell.angle_gamma   90.00
#
_symmetry.space_group_name_H-M   'P 1'
#
loop_
_entity.id
_entity.type
_entity.pdbx_description
1 polymer ?
#
loop_
_entity_poly.entity_id
_entity_poly.type
_entity_poly.pdbx_seq_one_letter_code
_entity_poly.pdbx_strand_id
1 'polypeptide(L)'
;MNTGMPPGPIVGELNSVGIPAKIVKGSVEIQKKVTILKEGEVFEGDLGLMLSKIGINPIVTGLRLCGTIEDGTRFEPATLDIDYEQFEADLISFGAGAFNLACNISWFTPQTTPTLISKASGEALALALEAAITTADTMPHLVGRANRSAMGIAGSLSADALDEELSQLLGAAASAAASAAVAAPSTDAAPAEAEEEEEEEDEGGFEGLGSLFG
;
A
#
# COMPACT_ATOMS: atom_id res chain seq x y z
N MET A 1 0.77 23.73 -3.69
CA MET A 1 -0.67 24.10 -3.61
C MET A 1 -0.85 25.36 -4.45
N ASN A 2 -1.61 25.24 -5.55
CA ASN A 2 -1.84 26.34 -6.49
C ASN A 2 -2.91 27.28 -5.91
N THR A 3 -2.60 28.57 -5.81
CA THR A 3 -3.54 29.55 -5.23
C THR A 3 -4.52 30.11 -6.25
N GLY A 4 -4.39 29.75 -7.54
CA GLY A 4 -5.29 30.19 -8.62
C GLY A 4 -5.18 31.68 -8.97
N MET A 5 -4.20 32.40 -8.41
CA MET A 5 -4.06 33.85 -8.57
C MET A 5 -3.03 34.23 -9.64
N PRO A 6 -3.28 35.31 -10.42
CA PRO A 6 -2.33 35.79 -11.41
C PRO A 6 -1.03 36.29 -10.77
N PRO A 7 0.12 36.22 -11.47
CA PRO A 7 1.40 36.65 -10.95
C PRO A 7 1.39 38.18 -10.74
N GLY A 8 1.68 38.61 -9.53
CA GLY A 8 1.62 40.02 -9.12
C GLY A 8 2.36 40.27 -7.81
N PRO A 9 2.14 41.43 -7.15
CA PRO A 9 2.80 41.78 -5.88
C PRO A 9 2.52 40.78 -4.76
N ILE A 10 1.47 39.97 -4.91
CA ILE A 10 1.06 38.88 -4.00
C ILE A 10 2.21 37.89 -3.73
N VAL A 11 3.12 37.65 -4.69
CA VAL A 11 4.29 36.77 -4.47
C VAL A 11 5.28 37.38 -3.49
N GLY A 12 5.48 38.71 -3.55
CA GLY A 12 6.32 39.44 -2.60
C GLY A 12 5.67 39.53 -1.22
N GLU A 13 4.36 39.76 -1.18
CA GLU A 13 3.57 39.80 0.05
C GLU A 13 3.60 38.45 0.80
N LEU A 14 3.42 37.31 0.11
CA LEU A 14 3.46 35.99 0.74
C LEU A 14 4.86 35.62 1.24
N ASN A 15 5.91 35.95 0.49
CA ASN A 15 7.29 35.73 0.91
C ASN A 15 7.67 36.62 2.11
N SER A 16 7.11 37.83 2.21
CA SER A 16 7.34 38.76 3.33
C SER A 16 6.78 38.23 4.65
N VAL A 17 5.72 37.43 4.58
CA VAL A 17 5.04 36.81 5.72
C VAL A 17 5.60 35.40 6.02
N GLY A 18 6.66 34.98 5.31
CA GLY A 18 7.35 33.71 5.55
C GLY A 18 6.72 32.50 4.86
N ILE A 19 5.79 32.69 3.93
CA ILE A 19 5.21 31.63 3.10
C ILE A 19 5.99 31.56 1.77
N PRO A 20 6.83 30.53 1.54
CA PRO A 20 7.61 30.44 0.31
C PRO A 20 6.71 30.20 -0.90
N ALA A 21 6.53 31.24 -1.72
CA ALA A 21 5.70 31.24 -2.91
C ALA A 21 6.54 31.47 -4.17
N LYS A 22 6.23 30.72 -5.24
CA LYS A 22 6.89 30.87 -6.55
C LYS A 22 5.88 30.83 -7.68
N ILE A 23 6.20 31.56 -8.74
CA ILE A 23 5.39 31.59 -9.96
C ILE A 23 5.71 30.33 -10.77
N VAL A 24 4.69 29.51 -11.02
CA VAL A 24 4.78 28.32 -11.86
C VAL A 24 3.69 28.42 -12.92
N LYS A 25 4.08 28.39 -14.20
CA LYS A 25 3.15 28.41 -15.36
C LYS A 25 2.08 29.52 -15.32
N GLY A 26 2.43 30.71 -14.82
CA GLY A 26 1.51 31.86 -14.79
C GLY A 26 0.51 31.85 -13.64
N SER A 27 0.70 31.04 -12.60
CA SER A 27 -0.02 31.11 -11.32
C SER A 27 0.95 31.08 -10.14
N VAL A 28 0.52 31.60 -8.99
CA VAL A 28 1.29 31.57 -7.73
C VAL A 28 1.08 30.22 -7.03
N GLU A 29 2.18 29.55 -6.68
CA GLU A 29 2.15 28.27 -5.96
C GLU A 29 3.00 28.30 -4.69
N ILE A 30 2.44 27.75 -3.61
CA ILE A 30 3.12 27.53 -2.33
C ILE A 30 4.02 26.29 -2.44
N GLN A 31 5.32 26.45 -2.20
CA GLN A 31 6.33 25.39 -2.41
C GLN A 31 6.35 24.34 -1.31
N LYS A 32 6.15 24.75 -0.05
CA LYS A 32 6.30 23.88 1.12
C LYS A 32 5.23 24.20 2.16
N LYS A 33 4.78 23.17 2.88
CA LYS A 33 3.95 23.33 4.08
C LYS A 33 4.83 23.95 5.17
N VAL A 34 4.44 25.13 5.65
CA VAL A 34 5.14 25.86 6.72
C VAL A 34 4.11 26.24 7.78
N THR A 35 4.43 25.99 9.05
CA THR A 35 3.63 26.44 10.19
C THR A 35 4.07 27.85 10.56
N ILE A 36 3.26 28.84 10.18
CA ILE A 36 3.58 30.27 10.30
C ILE A 36 3.41 30.76 11.74
N LEU A 37 2.39 30.26 12.44
CA LEU A 37 2.10 30.57 13.83
C LEU A 37 1.82 29.28 14.60
N LYS A 38 2.31 29.21 15.83
CA LYS A 38 1.94 28.19 16.81
C LYS A 38 0.75 28.65 17.65
N GLU A 39 0.10 27.69 18.31
CA GLU A 39 -0.96 27.98 19.26
C GLU A 39 -0.48 28.96 20.35
N GLY A 40 -1.16 30.09 20.48
CA GLY A 40 -0.86 31.13 21.49
C GLY A 40 0.00 32.30 21.00
N GLU A 41 0.52 32.27 19.76
CA GLU A 41 1.23 33.41 19.17
C GLU A 41 0.24 34.48 18.66
N VAL A 42 0.67 35.75 18.68
CA VAL A 42 -0.19 36.88 18.29
C VAL A 42 -0.44 36.85 16.78
N PHE A 43 -1.71 36.84 16.41
CA PHE A 43 -2.12 36.90 15.01
C PHE A 43 -2.15 38.35 14.51
N GLU A 44 -1.16 38.72 13.68
CA GLU A 44 -1.12 40.05 13.07
C GLU A 44 -2.15 40.19 11.92
N GLY A 45 -2.80 41.35 11.83
CA GLY A 45 -3.88 41.59 10.85
C GLY A 45 -3.45 41.45 9.39
N ASP A 46 -2.19 41.78 9.08
CA ASP A 46 -1.65 41.68 7.72
C ASP A 46 -1.52 40.22 7.26
N LEU A 47 -1.13 39.31 8.16
CA LEU A 47 -1.13 37.86 7.88
C LEU A 47 -2.54 37.34 7.62
N GLY A 48 -3.53 37.82 8.39
CA GLY A 48 -4.93 37.45 8.21
C GLY A 48 -5.51 37.86 6.87
N LEU A 49 -5.23 39.09 6.42
CA LEU A 49 -5.64 39.57 5.10
C LEU A 49 -5.07 38.70 3.97
N MET A 50 -3.83 38.23 4.09
CA MET A 50 -3.19 37.37 3.09
C MET A 50 -3.75 35.95 3.09
N LEU A 51 -3.97 35.36 4.27
CA LEU A 51 -4.58 34.03 4.39
C LEU A 51 -6.02 34.03 3.85
N SER A 52 -6.80 35.06 4.15
CA SER A 52 -8.16 35.24 3.61
C SER A 52 -8.16 35.44 2.08
N LYS A 53 -7.16 36.13 1.50
CA LYS A 53 -7.01 36.19 0.03
C LYS A 53 -6.85 34.79 -0.57
N ILE A 54 -6.05 33.91 0.03
CA ILE A 54 -5.85 32.52 -0.43
C ILE A 54 -7.05 31.61 -0.08
N GLY A 55 -8.06 32.13 0.65
CA GLY A 55 -9.25 31.39 1.06
C GLY A 55 -9.03 30.52 2.30
N ILE A 56 -7.93 30.71 3.04
CA ILE A 56 -7.65 30.00 4.29
C ILE A 56 -8.13 30.88 5.44
N ASN A 57 -9.15 30.41 6.17
CA ASN A 57 -9.70 31.10 7.33
C ASN A 57 -9.39 30.29 8.60
N PRO A 58 -8.26 30.57 9.29
CA PRO A 58 -7.78 29.75 10.39
C PRO A 58 -8.56 29.93 11.71
N ILE A 59 -9.27 31.06 11.86
CA ILE A 59 -10.05 31.35 13.07
C ILE A 59 -11.52 31.13 12.73
N VAL A 60 -12.11 30.11 13.35
CA VAL A 60 -13.56 29.86 13.29
C VAL A 60 -14.21 30.54 14.49
N THR A 61 -15.01 31.58 14.24
CA THR A 61 -15.83 32.20 15.28
C THR A 61 -17.12 31.40 15.45
N GLY A 62 -17.33 30.82 16.63
CA GLY A 62 -18.51 30.00 16.92
C GLY A 62 -18.66 29.65 18.39
N LEU A 63 -19.69 28.87 18.71
CA LEU A 63 -19.89 28.33 20.05
C LEU A 63 -18.96 27.13 20.25
N ARG A 64 -18.11 27.19 21.28
CA ARG A 64 -17.26 26.05 21.67
C ARG A 64 -17.98 25.25 22.75
N LEU A 65 -18.16 23.95 22.51
CA LEU A 65 -18.69 23.03 23.51
C LEU A 65 -17.70 22.95 24.69
N CYS A 66 -18.16 23.21 25.92
CA CYS A 66 -17.33 23.07 27.13
C CYS A 66 -17.36 21.65 27.73
N GLY A 67 -18.29 20.82 27.27
CA GLY A 67 -18.51 19.44 27.71
C GLY A 67 -20.00 19.14 27.77
N THR A 68 -20.33 17.86 27.79
CA THR A 68 -21.70 17.35 27.98
C THR A 68 -21.77 16.54 29.26
N ILE A 69 -22.96 16.47 29.86
CA ILE A 69 -23.25 15.57 30.96
C ILE A 69 -24.41 14.71 30.54
N GLU A 70 -24.22 13.40 30.55
CA GLU A 70 -25.24 12.41 30.23
C GLU A 70 -25.17 11.31 31.29
N ASP A 71 -26.31 10.96 31.89
CA ASP A 71 -26.45 9.94 32.95
C ASP A 71 -25.44 10.06 34.11
N GLY A 72 -25.11 11.29 34.49
CA GLY A 72 -24.16 11.57 35.57
C GLY A 72 -22.68 11.46 35.18
N THR A 73 -22.38 11.14 33.93
CA THR A 73 -21.01 11.12 33.38
C THR A 73 -20.73 12.43 32.65
N ARG A 74 -19.62 13.09 33.00
CA ARG A 74 -19.14 14.31 32.31
C ARG A 74 -18.20 13.90 31.18
N PHE A 75 -18.54 14.29 29.96
CA PHE A 75 -17.69 14.12 28.79
C PHE A 75 -16.99 15.44 28.45
N GLU A 76 -15.67 15.38 28.33
CA GLU A 76 -14.88 16.53 27.91
C GLU A 76 -14.88 16.65 26.39
N PRO A 77 -14.79 17.86 25.82
CA PRO A 77 -14.84 18.06 24.37
C PRO A 77 -13.83 17.20 23.58
N ALA A 78 -12.64 16.97 24.16
CA ALA A 78 -11.60 16.13 23.55
C ALA A 78 -11.99 14.64 23.46
N THR A 79 -12.88 14.16 24.33
CA THR A 79 -13.40 12.79 24.28
C THR A 79 -14.55 12.65 23.28
N LEU A 80 -15.29 13.74 23.02
CA LEU A 80 -16.33 13.75 21.99
C LEU A 80 -15.76 13.90 20.57
N ASP A 81 -14.55 14.43 20.44
CA ASP A 81 -13.83 14.59 19.17
C ASP A 81 -13.22 13.25 18.73
N ILE A 82 -14.09 12.33 18.32
CA ILE A 82 -13.70 10.99 17.87
C ILE A 82 -13.48 11.01 16.37
N ASP A 83 -12.26 10.70 15.96
CA ASP A 83 -11.93 10.39 14.58
C ASP A 83 -12.33 8.93 14.27
N TYR A 84 -13.36 8.77 13.45
CA TYR A 84 -13.88 7.45 13.06
C TYR A 84 -12.89 6.66 12.21
N GLU A 85 -12.12 7.32 11.34
CA GLU A 85 -11.15 6.65 10.48
C GLU A 85 -10.00 6.09 11.32
N GLN A 86 -9.50 6.89 12.27
CA GLN A 86 -8.49 6.44 13.21
C GLN A 86 -8.99 5.29 14.08
N PHE A 87 -10.22 5.39 14.60
CA PHE A 87 -10.80 4.36 15.45
C PHE A 87 -10.96 3.01 14.71
N GLU A 88 -11.39 3.05 13.44
CA GLU A 88 -11.49 1.85 12.62
C GLU A 88 -10.12 1.21 12.39
N ALA A 89 -9.10 2.02 12.06
CA ALA A 89 -7.73 1.53 11.91
C ALA A 89 -7.20 0.89 13.20
N ASP A 90 -7.43 1.54 14.34
CA ASP A 90 -7.03 1.03 15.65
C ASP A 90 -7.74 -0.28 15.98
N LEU A 91 -9.04 -0.40 15.70
CA LEU A 91 -9.82 -1.62 15.95
C LEU A 91 -9.30 -2.81 15.12
N ILE A 92 -9.01 -2.59 13.84
CA ILE A 92 -8.41 -3.60 12.96
C ILE A 92 -7.03 -4.01 13.50
N SER A 93 -6.22 -3.04 13.93
CA SER A 93 -4.88 -3.29 14.47
C SER A 93 -4.93 -4.12 15.75
N PHE A 94 -5.87 -3.85 16.66
CA PHE A 94 -6.05 -4.61 17.89
C PHE A 94 -6.56 -6.02 17.62
N GLY A 95 -7.47 -6.20 16.66
CA GLY A 95 -7.90 -7.52 16.21
C GLY A 95 -6.74 -8.35 15.66
N ALA A 96 -5.91 -7.76 14.79
CA ALA A 96 -4.72 -8.41 14.26
C ALA A 96 -3.69 -8.73 15.37
N GLY A 97 -3.49 -7.81 16.32
CA GLY A 97 -2.60 -8.00 17.46
C GLY A 97 -3.05 -9.15 18.37
N ALA A 98 -4.35 -9.23 18.68
CA ALA A 98 -4.92 -10.32 19.46
C ALA A 98 -4.79 -11.67 18.75
N PHE A 99 -5.04 -11.72 17.43
CA PHE A 99 -4.86 -12.93 16.64
C PHE A 99 -3.39 -13.39 16.59
N ASN A 100 -2.46 -12.44 16.41
CA ASN A 100 -1.02 -12.71 16.40
C ASN A 100 -0.55 -13.27 17.76
N LEU A 101 -1.01 -12.67 18.86
CA LEU A 101 -0.73 -13.17 20.20
C LEU A 101 -1.27 -14.59 20.38
N ALA A 102 -2.52 -14.85 19.99
CA ALA A 102 -3.14 -16.17 20.08
C ALA A 102 -2.36 -17.24 19.29
N CYS A 103 -1.89 -16.89 18.09
CA CYS A 103 -1.04 -17.79 17.30
C CYS A 103 0.32 -18.05 17.96
N ASN A 104 0.96 -17.03 18.54
CA ASN A 104 2.28 -17.20 19.17
C ASN A 104 2.24 -18.01 20.47
N ILE A 105 1.17 -17.89 21.26
CA ILE A 105 0.99 -18.73 22.45
C ILE A 105 0.45 -20.13 22.12
N SER A 106 0.27 -20.47 20.83
CA SER A 106 -0.30 -21.74 20.37
C SER A 106 -1.70 -22.02 20.93
N TRP A 107 -2.54 -20.99 20.98
CA TRP A 107 -3.92 -21.12 21.43
C TRP A 107 -4.79 -21.67 20.29
N PHE A 108 -5.31 -22.90 20.47
CA PHE A 108 -6.09 -23.59 19.44
C PHE A 108 -7.57 -23.19 19.50
N THR A 109 -8.01 -22.41 18.50
CA THR A 109 -9.42 -22.13 18.23
C THR A 109 -9.74 -22.42 16.77
N PRO A 110 -11.03 -22.54 16.38
CA PRO A 110 -11.41 -22.74 14.99
C PRO A 110 -10.81 -21.68 14.04
N GLN A 111 -10.57 -20.47 14.54
CA GLN A 111 -9.99 -19.36 13.78
C GLN A 111 -8.45 -19.44 13.64
N THR A 112 -7.72 -19.85 14.67
CA THR A 112 -6.23 -19.89 14.67
C THR A 112 -5.67 -21.24 14.22
N THR A 113 -6.44 -22.32 14.33
CA THR A 113 -5.99 -23.67 13.97
C THR A 113 -5.50 -23.80 12.52
N PRO A 114 -6.19 -23.30 11.48
CA PRO A 114 -5.72 -23.46 10.10
C PRO A 114 -4.39 -22.72 9.85
N THR A 115 -4.19 -21.55 10.46
CA THR A 115 -2.94 -20.80 10.32
C THR A 115 -1.79 -21.47 11.06
N LEU A 116 -2.05 -22.01 12.27
CA LEU A 116 -1.06 -22.77 13.03
C LEU A 116 -0.61 -24.05 12.32
N ILE A 117 -1.54 -24.79 11.70
CA ILE A 117 -1.20 -26.00 10.94
C ILE A 117 -0.36 -25.64 9.72
N SER A 118 -0.73 -24.57 8.99
CA SER A 118 0.02 -24.12 7.81
C SER A 118 1.43 -23.65 8.17
N LYS A 119 1.57 -22.96 9.32
CA LYS A 119 2.88 -22.55 9.85
C LYS A 119 3.72 -23.79 10.22
N ALA A 120 3.13 -24.73 10.96
CA ALA A 120 3.83 -25.94 11.38
C ALA A 120 4.28 -26.81 10.19
N SER A 121 3.45 -26.96 9.16
CA SER A 121 3.83 -27.72 7.96
C SER A 121 4.94 -27.04 7.17
N GLY A 122 4.88 -25.70 7.03
CA GLY A 122 5.94 -24.92 6.40
C GLY A 122 7.27 -24.99 7.15
N GLU A 123 7.26 -24.86 8.47
CA GLU A 123 8.45 -24.98 9.32
C GLU A 123 9.04 -26.39 9.29
N ALA A 124 8.19 -27.42 9.34
CA ALA A 124 8.64 -28.81 9.26
C ALA A 124 9.28 -29.12 7.89
N LEU A 125 8.68 -28.64 6.80
CA LEU A 125 9.24 -28.79 5.46
C LEU A 125 10.58 -28.05 5.34
N ALA A 126 10.66 -26.81 5.81
CA ALA A 126 11.88 -26.02 5.79
C ALA A 126 13.02 -26.74 6.54
N LEU A 127 12.73 -27.25 7.74
CA LEU A 127 13.69 -28.04 8.52
C LEU A 127 14.09 -29.32 7.80
N ALA A 128 13.15 -30.04 7.17
CA ALA A 128 13.45 -31.25 6.43
C ALA A 128 14.36 -31.00 5.21
N LEU A 129 14.18 -29.89 4.50
CA LEU A 129 15.04 -29.50 3.38
C LEU A 129 16.45 -29.09 3.81
N GLU A 130 16.57 -28.39 4.94
CA GLU A 130 17.88 -27.99 5.47
C GLU A 130 18.63 -29.18 6.09
N ALA A 131 17.93 -30.07 6.78
CA ALA A 131 18.50 -31.31 7.30
C ALA A 131 18.73 -32.40 6.23
N ALA A 132 18.37 -32.13 4.96
CA ALA A 132 18.47 -33.07 3.83
C ALA A 132 17.83 -34.44 4.10
N ILE A 133 16.70 -34.45 4.83
CA ILE A 133 15.96 -35.68 5.11
C ILE A 133 15.23 -36.10 3.84
N THR A 134 15.57 -37.28 3.31
CA THR A 134 14.99 -37.78 2.07
C THR A 134 13.66 -38.47 2.33
N THR A 135 12.57 -37.78 2.00
CA THR A 135 11.20 -38.31 1.97
C THR A 135 10.62 -38.14 0.56
N ALA A 136 9.50 -38.81 0.27
CA ALA A 136 8.84 -38.71 -1.04
C ALA A 136 8.52 -37.25 -1.44
N ASP A 137 8.11 -36.44 -0.45
CA ASP A 137 7.73 -35.04 -0.69
C ASP A 137 8.95 -34.11 -0.83
N THR A 138 10.04 -34.37 -0.13
CA THR A 138 11.23 -33.49 -0.12
C THR A 138 12.22 -33.81 -1.24
N MET A 139 12.24 -35.05 -1.73
CA MET A 139 13.16 -35.50 -2.78
C MET A 139 13.11 -34.65 -4.07
N PRO A 140 11.95 -34.32 -4.67
CA PRO A 140 11.91 -33.45 -5.84
C PRO A 140 12.48 -32.06 -5.58
N HIS A 141 12.27 -31.50 -4.38
CA HIS A 141 12.84 -30.21 -4.00
C HIS A 141 14.36 -30.26 -3.82
N LEU A 142 14.89 -31.34 -3.22
CA LEU A 142 16.32 -31.54 -3.03
C LEU A 142 17.05 -31.75 -4.36
N VAL A 143 16.50 -32.57 -5.26
CA VAL A 143 17.04 -32.79 -6.61
C VAL A 143 16.96 -31.51 -7.43
N GLY A 144 15.85 -30.78 -7.36
CA GLY A 144 15.72 -29.47 -8.00
C GLY A 144 16.72 -28.44 -7.48
N ARG A 145 16.99 -28.41 -6.16
CA ARG A 145 18.04 -27.56 -5.57
C ARG A 145 19.42 -27.95 -6.07
N ALA A 146 19.75 -29.25 -6.08
CA ALA A 146 21.02 -29.77 -6.57
C ALA A 146 21.24 -29.42 -8.05
N ASN A 147 20.22 -29.62 -8.90
CA ASN A 147 20.30 -29.28 -10.32
C ASN A 147 20.50 -27.78 -10.53
N ARG A 148 19.77 -26.92 -9.80
CA ARG A 148 19.98 -25.45 -9.87
C ARG A 148 21.38 -25.04 -9.42
N SER A 149 21.92 -25.63 -8.35
CA SER A 149 23.29 -25.35 -7.92
C SER A 149 24.33 -25.84 -8.93
N ALA A 150 24.13 -27.01 -9.53
CA ALA A 150 25.02 -27.56 -10.55
C ALA A 150 25.02 -26.67 -11.80
N MET A 151 23.84 -26.28 -12.29
CA MET A 151 23.70 -25.36 -13.43
C MET A 151 24.25 -23.96 -13.12
N GLY A 152 24.11 -23.48 -11.88
CA GLY A 152 24.70 -22.21 -11.45
C GLY A 152 26.23 -22.23 -11.47
N ILE A 153 26.86 -23.32 -11.02
CA ILE A 153 28.31 -23.50 -11.09
C ILE A 153 28.74 -23.65 -12.55
N ALA A 154 28.03 -24.46 -13.34
CA ALA A 154 28.32 -24.68 -14.75
C ALA A 154 28.29 -23.38 -15.56
N GLY A 155 27.33 -22.48 -15.29
CA GLY A 155 27.26 -21.16 -15.92
C GLY A 155 28.38 -20.19 -15.52
N SER A 156 29.10 -20.45 -14.43
CA SER A 156 30.26 -19.65 -13.98
C SER A 156 31.60 -20.14 -14.54
N LEU A 157 31.62 -21.31 -15.18
CA LEU A 157 32.81 -21.96 -15.69
C LEU A 157 33.04 -21.62 -17.18
N SER A 158 34.28 -21.74 -17.65
CA SER A 158 34.63 -21.51 -19.06
C SER A 158 34.12 -22.62 -19.97
N ALA A 159 33.84 -22.30 -21.24
CA ALA A 159 33.35 -23.25 -22.26
C ALA A 159 34.18 -24.54 -22.41
N ASP A 160 35.49 -24.48 -22.17
CA ASP A 160 36.40 -25.63 -22.25
C ASP A 160 36.24 -26.66 -21.11
N ALA A 161 35.57 -26.27 -20.02
CA ALA A 161 35.35 -27.13 -18.85
C ALA A 161 33.95 -27.75 -18.81
N LEU A 162 33.14 -27.51 -19.84
CA LEU A 162 31.76 -27.98 -19.97
C LEU A 162 31.72 -29.14 -20.99
N ASP A 163 30.95 -30.17 -20.69
CA ASP A 163 30.63 -31.20 -21.68
C ASP A 163 29.50 -30.73 -22.63
N GLU A 164 29.33 -31.46 -23.73
CA GLU A 164 28.35 -31.11 -24.77
C GLU A 164 26.90 -31.17 -24.27
N GLU A 165 26.62 -32.00 -23.25
CA GLU A 165 25.29 -32.11 -22.67
C GLU A 165 24.96 -30.92 -21.76
N LEU A 166 25.92 -30.49 -20.92
CA LEU A 166 25.75 -29.32 -20.05
C LEU A 166 25.73 -28.01 -20.85
N SER A 167 26.50 -27.90 -21.93
CA SER A 167 26.48 -26.72 -22.80
C SER A 167 25.11 -26.54 -23.47
N GLN A 168 24.50 -27.64 -23.93
CA GLN A 168 23.14 -27.65 -24.49
C GLN A 168 22.07 -27.33 -23.43
N LEU A 169 22.19 -27.90 -22.23
CA LEU A 169 21.27 -27.62 -21.12
C LEU A 169 21.35 -26.17 -20.62
N LEU A 170 22.55 -25.58 -20.57
CA LEU A 170 22.75 -24.16 -20.27
C LEU A 170 22.15 -23.26 -21.36
N GLY A 171 22.35 -23.62 -22.63
CA GLY A 171 21.75 -22.91 -23.76
C GLY A 171 20.21 -22.95 -23.73
N ALA A 172 19.64 -24.12 -23.43
CA ALA A 172 18.20 -24.29 -23.27
C ALA A 172 17.64 -23.53 -22.05
N ALA A 173 18.37 -23.55 -20.92
CA ALA A 173 17.99 -22.80 -19.72
C ALA A 173 18.07 -21.28 -19.94
N ALA A 174 19.07 -20.78 -20.67
CA ALA A 174 19.19 -19.37 -21.04
C ALA A 174 18.06 -18.93 -21.98
N SER A 175 17.69 -19.78 -22.95
CA SER A 175 16.54 -19.54 -23.85
C SER A 175 15.21 -19.53 -23.09
N ALA A 176 15.01 -20.45 -22.15
CA ALA A 176 13.81 -20.51 -21.30
C ALA A 176 13.72 -19.30 -20.36
N ALA A 177 14.84 -18.87 -19.76
CA ALA A 177 14.89 -17.68 -18.91
C ALA A 177 14.63 -16.38 -19.70
N ALA A 178 15.15 -16.27 -20.94
CA ALA A 178 14.86 -15.16 -21.83
C ALA A 178 13.37 -15.12 -22.20
N SER A 179 12.75 -16.26 -22.50
CA SER A 179 11.31 -16.35 -22.76
C SER A 179 10.44 -15.98 -21.54
N ALA A 180 10.90 -16.26 -20.32
CA ALA A 180 10.19 -15.91 -19.09
C ALA A 180 10.31 -14.41 -18.73
N ALA A 181 11.42 -13.76 -19.11
CA ALA A 181 11.63 -12.33 -18.87
C ALA A 181 10.78 -11.43 -19.79
N VAL A 182 10.39 -11.89 -20.97
CA VAL A 182 9.48 -11.16 -21.88
C VAL A 182 8.00 -11.26 -21.45
N ALA A 183 7.66 -12.20 -20.56
CA ALA A 183 6.29 -12.45 -20.10
C ALA A 183 5.92 -11.74 -18.78
N ALA A 184 6.81 -10.93 -18.19
CA ALA A 184 6.48 -10.13 -17.01
C ALA A 184 5.81 -8.81 -17.42
N PRO A 185 4.54 -8.52 -17.03
CA PRO A 185 3.89 -7.28 -17.39
C PRO A 185 4.53 -6.11 -16.62
N SER A 186 5.09 -5.16 -17.37
CA SER A 186 5.49 -3.85 -16.86
C SER A 186 4.24 -3.11 -16.37
N THR A 187 4.13 -2.90 -15.07
CA THR A 187 3.12 -2.04 -14.47
C THR A 187 3.70 -0.64 -14.30
N ASP A 188 3.45 0.23 -15.27
CA ASP A 188 3.58 1.69 -15.14
C ASP A 188 2.39 2.36 -15.82
N ALA A 189 1.71 3.22 -15.05
CA ALA A 189 0.76 4.32 -15.33
C ALA A 189 0.11 4.47 -16.73
N ALA A 190 -1.14 4.93 -16.96
CA ALA A 190 -2.29 5.43 -16.21
C ALA A 190 -3.39 5.76 -17.28
N PRO A 191 -4.65 6.10 -16.91
CA PRO A 191 -5.86 5.88 -17.71
C PRO A 191 -6.24 7.05 -18.63
N ALA A 192 -7.02 6.76 -19.68
CA ALA A 192 -7.75 7.77 -20.46
C ALA A 192 -9.12 7.23 -20.91
N GLU A 193 -10.12 8.08 -20.72
CA GLU A 193 -11.55 7.84 -20.84
C GLU A 193 -12.08 7.79 -22.29
N ALA A 194 -13.24 7.14 -22.41
CA ALA A 194 -14.43 7.50 -23.20
C ALA A 194 -14.35 7.63 -24.74
N GLU A 195 -15.05 6.73 -25.42
CA GLU A 195 -16.04 7.09 -26.45
C GLU A 195 -17.30 6.20 -26.24
N GLU A 196 -18.46 6.85 -26.23
CA GLU A 196 -19.82 6.30 -26.09
C GLU A 196 -20.46 5.99 -27.47
N GLU A 197 -21.68 5.44 -27.39
CA GLU A 197 -22.74 5.20 -28.40
C GLU A 197 -22.74 3.83 -29.10
N GLU A 198 -23.85 3.11 -29.27
CA GLU A 198 -25.18 3.01 -28.65
C GLU A 198 -25.83 1.71 -29.24
N GLU A 199 -26.67 1.02 -28.44
CA GLU A 199 -27.85 0.13 -28.71
C GLU A 199 -27.97 -0.68 -30.05
N GLU A 200 -28.37 -1.96 -30.08
CA GLU A 200 -29.69 -2.51 -29.68
C GLU A 200 -29.66 -4.01 -29.28
N GLU A 201 -30.77 -4.39 -28.65
CA GLU A 201 -31.20 -5.65 -28.06
C GLU A 201 -31.19 -6.88 -29.00
N ASP A 202 -30.92 -8.07 -28.44
CA ASP A 202 -31.74 -9.25 -28.76
C ASP A 202 -31.65 -10.31 -27.65
N GLU A 203 -32.82 -10.82 -27.28
CA GLU A 203 -33.09 -11.78 -26.21
C GLU A 203 -32.42 -13.15 -26.44
N GLY A 204 -31.83 -13.74 -25.40
CA GLY A 204 -31.43 -15.14 -25.48
C GLY A 204 -30.67 -15.72 -24.28
N GLY A 205 -31.39 -16.39 -23.37
CA GLY A 205 -30.89 -17.60 -22.72
C GLY A 205 -30.27 -17.48 -21.33
N PHE A 206 -31.10 -17.26 -20.30
CA PHE A 206 -30.76 -17.66 -18.93
C PHE A 206 -31.49 -18.96 -18.58
N GLU A 207 -30.93 -20.09 -19.03
CA GLU A 207 -31.47 -21.43 -18.76
C GLU A 207 -30.36 -22.37 -18.22
N GLY A 208 -29.49 -21.84 -17.32
CA GLY A 208 -28.28 -22.53 -16.88
C GLY A 208 -28.13 -22.77 -15.37
N LEU A 209 -29.02 -22.23 -14.52
CA LEU A 209 -28.84 -22.28 -13.05
C LEU A 209 -29.99 -22.95 -12.27
N GLY A 210 -31.00 -23.49 -12.96
CA GLY A 210 -32.12 -24.21 -12.33
C GLY A 210 -31.90 -25.72 -12.14
N SER A 211 -30.88 -26.31 -12.77
CA SER A 211 -30.66 -27.76 -12.79
C SER A 211 -29.64 -28.27 -11.76
N LEU A 212 -29.18 -27.40 -10.84
CA LEU A 212 -28.11 -27.72 -9.89
C LEU A 212 -28.56 -27.72 -8.41
N PHE A 213 -29.87 -27.81 -8.15
CA PHE A 213 -30.42 -28.04 -6.81
C PHE A 213 -31.73 -28.86 -6.85
N GLY A 214 -31.75 -29.88 -7.72
CA GLY A 214 -32.77 -30.94 -7.73
C GLY A 214 -32.19 -32.25 -7.21
#